data_AF-A0A2W0ACM0-F1
#
_entry.id   AF-A0A2W0ACM0-F1
#
_cell.length_a   1.000
_cell.length_b   1.000
_cell.length_c   1.000
_cell.angle_alpha   90.00
_cell.angle_beta   90.00
_cell.angle_gamma   90.00
#
_symmetry.space_group_name_H-M   'P 1'
#
loop_
_entity.id
_entity.type
_entity.pdbx_description
1 polymer ?
#
loop_
_entity_poly.entity_id
_entity_poly.type
_entity_poly.pdbx_seq_one_letter_code
_entity_poly.pdbx_strand_id
1 'polypeptide(L)'
;MLDDEALMGAPQGKKPRAKLSTTVSARTLEFLESKVESGQAASLAEAVDAAIQKVRQLENRQRLALATARYFDQLETHAASEENALAQDLAAAASTINFDEEL
;
A
#
# COMPACT_ATOMS: atom_id res chain seq x y z
N MET A 1 -35.54 17.89 -2.30
CA MET A 1 -34.84 17.40 -3.50
C MET A 1 -33.49 18.09 -3.46
N LEU A 2 -32.54 17.48 -2.75
CA LEU A 2 -31.22 18.06 -2.45
C LEU A 2 -30.23 17.42 -3.42
N ASP A 3 -29.34 18.24 -3.93
CA ASP A 3 -28.53 17.99 -5.12
C ASP A 3 -27.53 16.84 -4.92
N ASP A 4 -27.80 15.73 -5.61
CA ASP A 4 -27.00 14.49 -5.63
C ASP A 4 -25.72 14.61 -6.50
N GLU A 5 -25.44 15.79 -7.06
CA GLU A 5 -24.30 16.03 -7.96
C GLU A 5 -22.94 16.20 -7.23
N ALA A 6 -22.94 16.38 -5.91
CA ALA A 6 -21.70 16.60 -5.16
C ALA A 6 -20.83 15.34 -4.97
N LEU A 7 -21.32 14.15 -5.35
CA LEU A 7 -20.62 12.88 -5.15
C LEU A 7 -19.85 12.36 -6.39
N MET A 8 -19.93 13.03 -7.54
CA MET A 8 -19.01 12.76 -8.64
C MET A 8 -17.75 13.61 -8.48
N GLY A 9 -16.76 13.04 -7.79
CA GLY A 9 -15.42 13.60 -7.75
C GLY A 9 -14.95 13.91 -9.16
N ALA A 10 -14.80 15.21 -9.46
CA ALA A 10 -14.33 15.70 -10.75
C ALA A 10 -13.10 14.91 -11.20
N PRO A 11 -12.94 14.60 -12.51
CA PRO A 11 -11.76 13.90 -13.00
C PRO A 11 -10.55 14.72 -12.56
N GLN A 12 -9.79 14.19 -11.58
CA GLN A 12 -8.59 14.85 -11.11
C GLN A 12 -7.61 14.84 -12.27
N GLY A 13 -7.57 15.95 -13.02
CA GLY A 13 -6.60 16.17 -14.07
C GLY A 13 -5.21 15.88 -13.51
N LYS A 14 -4.35 15.24 -14.31
CA LYS A 14 -2.99 14.88 -13.90
C LYS A 14 -2.31 16.14 -13.33
N LYS A 15 -2.03 16.14 -12.03
CA LYS A 15 -1.32 17.25 -11.38
C LYS A 15 -0.01 17.48 -12.14
N PRO A 16 0.34 18.74 -12.47
CA PRO A 16 1.57 19.02 -13.18
C PRO A 16 2.76 18.52 -12.36
N ARG A 17 3.61 17.70 -12.98
CA ARG A 17 4.79 17.13 -12.32
C ARG A 17 5.87 18.20 -12.21
N ALA A 18 6.39 18.41 -11.00
CA ALA A 18 7.55 19.26 -10.79
C ALA A 18 8.81 18.56 -11.33
N LYS A 19 9.64 19.28 -12.09
CA LYS A 19 10.98 18.79 -12.47
C LYS A 19 11.94 19.00 -11.30
N LEU A 20 12.67 17.96 -10.95
CA LEU A 20 13.69 17.99 -9.91
C LEU A 20 15.01 17.49 -10.51
N SER A 21 16.10 18.22 -10.26
CA SER A 21 17.45 17.71 -10.51
C SER A 21 17.99 17.12 -9.22
N THR A 22 18.51 15.90 -9.26
CA THR A 22 19.05 15.21 -8.08
C THR A 22 20.27 14.40 -8.49
N THR A 23 21.28 14.40 -7.62
CA THR A 23 22.49 13.57 -7.81
C THR A 23 22.26 12.21 -7.17
N VAL A 24 22.55 11.15 -7.91
CA VAL A 24 22.46 9.76 -7.45
C VAL A 24 23.80 9.06 -7.66
N SER A 25 24.02 7.94 -6.98
CA SER A 25 25.22 7.13 -7.22
C SER A 25 25.18 6.49 -8.62
N ALA A 26 26.34 6.18 -9.19
CA ALA A 26 26.43 5.49 -10.50
C ALA A 26 25.64 4.18 -10.50
N ARG A 27 25.77 3.37 -9.45
CA ARG A 27 25.02 2.12 -9.27
C ARG A 27 23.50 2.33 -9.25
N THR A 28 23.04 3.44 -8.65
CA THR A 28 21.61 3.76 -8.62
C THR A 28 21.11 4.12 -10.02
N LEU A 29 21.90 4.87 -10.79
CA LEU A 29 21.57 5.20 -12.17
C LEU A 29 21.48 3.93 -13.02
N GLU A 30 22.49 3.06 -12.98
CA GLU A 30 22.51 1.77 -13.70
C GLU A 30 21.27 0.92 -13.37
N PHE A 31 20.88 0.86 -12.09
CA PHE A 31 19.69 0.14 -11.68
C PHE A 31 18.42 0.74 -12.32
N LEU A 32 18.26 2.06 -12.32
CA LEU A 32 17.10 2.72 -12.92
C LEU A 32 17.07 2.55 -14.44
N GLU A 33 18.23 2.61 -15.10
CA GLU A 33 18.37 2.36 -16.54
C GLU A 33 17.99 0.92 -16.89
N SER A 34 18.43 -0.06 -16.10
CA SER A 34 18.05 -1.47 -16.30
C SER A 34 16.53 -1.70 -16.22
N LYS A 35 15.81 -0.89 -15.42
CA LYS A 35 14.34 -0.95 -15.34
C LYS A 35 13.67 -0.43 -16.60
N VAL A 36 14.27 0.57 -17.25
CA VAL A 36 13.81 1.09 -18.52
C VAL A 36 14.12 0.10 -19.65
N GLU A 37 15.35 -0.42 -19.71
CA GLU A 37 15.79 -1.39 -20.72
C GLU A 37 15.00 -2.70 -20.68
N SER A 38 14.65 -3.18 -19.48
CA SER A 38 13.82 -4.37 -19.31
C SER A 38 12.32 -4.14 -19.58
N GLY A 39 11.91 -2.93 -19.94
CA GLY A 39 10.51 -2.57 -20.19
C GLY A 39 9.66 -2.49 -18.92
N GLN A 40 10.27 -2.56 -17.73
CA GLN A 40 9.56 -2.44 -16.45
C GLN A 40 9.16 -0.99 -16.12
N ALA A 41 9.71 -0.02 -16.84
CA ALA A 41 9.32 1.39 -16.78
C ALA A 41 9.51 2.04 -18.15
N ALA A 42 8.62 2.96 -18.55
CA ALA A 42 8.75 3.68 -19.82
C ALA A 42 9.75 4.84 -19.75
N SER A 43 10.16 5.27 -18.55
CA SER A 43 11.12 6.34 -18.34
C SER A 43 11.83 6.23 -16.99
N LEU A 44 12.96 6.94 -16.85
CA LEU A 44 13.65 7.08 -15.57
C LEU A 44 12.75 7.66 -14.47
N ALA A 45 11.88 8.61 -14.82
CA ALA A 45 10.94 9.20 -13.86
C ALA A 45 9.95 8.16 -13.32
N GLU A 46 9.46 7.28 -14.18
CA GLU A 46 8.57 6.19 -13.79
C GLU A 46 9.29 5.10 -13.00
N ALA A 47 10.54 4.77 -13.36
CA ALA A 47 11.37 3.85 -12.59
C ALA A 47 11.61 4.37 -11.16
N VAL A 48 11.85 5.67 -11.02
CA VAL A 48 11.99 6.33 -9.71
C VAL A 48 10.67 6.30 -8.94
N ASP A 49 9.55 6.62 -9.57
CA ASP A 49 8.24 6.56 -8.93
C ASP A 49 7.94 5.15 -8.40
N ALA A 50 8.22 4.12 -9.19
CA ALA A 50 8.04 2.72 -8.80
C ALA A 50 8.92 2.35 -7.60
N ALA A 51 10.18 2.80 -7.58
CA ALA A 51 11.08 2.59 -6.46
C ALA A 51 10.56 3.27 -5.18
N ILE A 52 10.09 4.53 -5.28
CA ILE A 52 9.50 5.27 -4.15
C ILE A 52 8.25 4.56 -3.63
N GLN A 53 7.37 4.11 -4.52
CA GLN A 53 6.16 3.38 -4.12
C GLN A 53 6.51 2.11 -3.36
N LYS A 54 7.53 1.37 -3.80
CA LYS A 54 7.99 0.18 -3.09
C LYS A 54 8.51 0.51 -1.69
N VAL A 55 9.28 1.58 -1.54
CA VAL A 55 9.75 2.04 -0.21
C VAL A 55 8.56 2.42 0.68
N ARG A 56 7.61 3.20 0.16
CA ARG A 56 6.40 3.58 0.91
C ARG A 56 5.57 2.39 1.35
N GLN A 57 5.44 1.37 0.50
CA GLN A 57 4.74 0.14 0.86
C GLN A 57 5.43 -0.58 2.04
N LEU A 58 6.76 -0.65 2.03
CA LEU A 58 7.52 -1.27 3.12
C LEU A 58 7.38 -0.47 4.42
N GLU A 59 7.53 0.86 4.36
CA GLU A 59 7.34 1.74 5.51
C GLU A 59 5.92 1.64 6.08
N ASN A 60 4.91 1.60 5.21
CA ASN A 60 3.51 1.45 5.61
C ASN A 60 3.27 0.10 6.28
N ARG A 61 3.83 -1.00 5.74
CA ARG A 61 3.75 -2.33 6.35
C ARG A 61 4.41 -2.35 7.74
N GLN A 62 5.58 -1.74 7.87
CA GLN A 62 6.27 -1.65 9.16
C GLN A 62 5.47 -0.82 10.18
N ARG A 63 4.93 0.33 9.75
CA ARG A 63 4.08 1.17 10.59
C ARG A 63 2.81 0.43 11.03
N LEU A 64 2.18 -0.30 10.13
CA LEU A 64 1.00 -1.11 10.43
C LEU A 64 1.34 -2.20 11.45
N ALA A 65 2.41 -2.97 11.23
CA ALA A 65 2.84 -4.01 12.17
C ALA A 65 3.11 -3.46 13.57
N LEU A 66 3.76 -2.29 13.66
CA LEU A 66 4.02 -1.63 14.93
C LEU A 66 2.74 -1.11 15.60
N ALA A 67 1.80 -0.56 14.83
CA ALA A 67 0.50 -0.14 15.34
C ALA A 67 -0.33 -1.32 15.85
N THR A 68 -0.35 -2.43 15.11
CA THR A 68 -1.01 -3.68 15.52
C THR A 68 -0.38 -4.25 16.79
N ALA A 69 0.96 -4.28 16.89
CA ALA A 69 1.63 -4.74 18.11
C ALA A 69 1.26 -3.87 19.32
N ARG A 70 1.24 -2.54 19.16
CA ARG A 70 0.83 -1.61 20.23
C ARG A 70 -0.64 -1.79 20.64
N TYR A 71 -1.53 -2.03 19.68
CA TYR A 71 -2.94 -2.28 19.97
C TYR A 71 -3.09 -3.48 20.90
N PHE A 72 -2.48 -4.62 20.56
CA PHE A 72 -2.55 -5.83 21.39
C PHE A 72 -1.78 -5.73 22.72
N ASP A 73 -0.72 -4.93 22.80
CA ASP A 73 0.03 -4.69 24.06
C ASP A 73 -0.77 -3.84 25.06
N GLN A 74 -1.67 -2.97 24.57
CA GLN A 74 -2.50 -2.09 25.39
C GLN A 74 -3.87 -2.69 25.74
N LEU A 75 -4.14 -3.92 25.30
CA LEU A 75 -5.43 -4.57 25.46
C LEU A 75 -5.59 -5.11 26.89
N GLU A 76 -6.64 -4.67 27.58
CA GLU A 76 -7.04 -5.24 28.87
C GLU A 76 -7.45 -6.71 28.69
N THR A 77 -7.26 -7.53 29.72
CA THR A 77 -7.42 -9.00 29.64
C THR A 77 -8.80 -9.44 29.12
N HIS A 78 -9.86 -8.70 29.45
CA HIS A 78 -11.21 -8.97 28.94
C HIS A 78 -11.33 -8.70 27.44
N ALA A 79 -10.87 -7.54 26.99
CA ALA A 79 -10.90 -7.14 25.59
C ALA A 79 -9.98 -8.04 24.72
N ALA A 80 -8.87 -8.55 25.29
CA ALA A 80 -8.03 -9.54 24.61
C ALA A 80 -8.75 -10.89 24.40
N SER A 81 -9.63 -11.29 25.33
CA SER A 81 -10.44 -12.49 25.19
C SER A 81 -11.51 -12.35 24.10
N GLU A 82 -12.15 -11.18 24.03
CA GLU A 82 -13.15 -10.88 22.99
C GLU A 82 -12.51 -10.86 21.61
N GLU A 83 -11.32 -10.26 21.46
CA GLU A 83 -10.62 -10.28 20.16
C GLU A 83 -10.18 -11.67 19.73
N ASN A 84 -9.74 -12.52 20.67
CA ASN A 84 -9.46 -13.91 20.35
C ASN A 84 -10.71 -14.67 19.90
N ALA A 85 -11.87 -14.40 20.50
CA ALA A 85 -13.13 -15.00 20.07
C ALA A 85 -13.52 -14.53 18.65
N LEU A 86 -13.43 -13.23 18.38
CA LEU A 86 -13.67 -12.67 17.05
C LEU A 86 -12.71 -13.24 15.98
N ALA A 87 -11.43 -13.40 16.32
CA ALA A 87 -10.44 -14.00 15.43
C ALA A 87 -10.77 -15.46 15.11
N GLN A 88 -11.25 -16.22 16.10
CA GLN A 88 -11.68 -17.62 15.90
C GLN A 88 -12.93 -17.71 15.02
N ASP A 89 -13.93 -16.86 15.25
CA ASP A 89 -15.15 -16.81 14.44
C ASP A 89 -14.84 -16.43 13.00
N LEU A 90 -13.95 -15.45 12.78
CA LEU A 90 -13.50 -15.07 11.45
C LEU A 90 -12.75 -16.21 10.75
N ALA A 91 -11.85 -16.91 11.46
CA ALA A 91 -11.11 -18.04 10.90
C ALA A 91 -12.05 -19.19 10.51
N ALA A 92 -13.06 -19.49 11.34
CA ALA A 92 -14.08 -20.47 11.05
C ALA A 92 -14.91 -20.09 9.81
N ALA A 93 -15.35 -18.82 9.72
CA ALA A 93 -16.08 -18.32 8.55
C ALA A 93 -15.22 -18.37 7.27
N ALA A 94 -13.95 -17.94 7.34
CA ALA A 94 -13.03 -17.97 6.21
C ALA A 94 -12.73 -19.40 5.73
N SER A 95 -12.69 -20.38 6.63
CA SER A 95 -12.48 -21.80 6.27
C SER A 95 -13.61 -22.42 5.43
N THR A 96 -14.77 -21.75 5.39
CA THR A 96 -15.92 -22.17 4.59
C THR A 96 -15.88 -21.56 3.17
N ILE A 97 -15.02 -20.56 2.93
CA ILE A 97 -14.86 -19.89 1.64
C ILE A 97 -13.65 -20.51 0.92
N ASN A 98 -13.88 -21.09 -0.25
CA ASN A 98 -12.80 -21.61 -1.10
C ASN A 98 -12.24 -20.50 -1.99
N PHE A 99 -11.25 -19.76 -1.46
CA PHE A 99 -10.65 -18.62 -2.16
C PHE A 99 -9.90 -19.00 -3.46
N ASP A 100 -9.63 -20.28 -3.68
CA ASP A 100 -9.01 -20.79 -4.92
C ASP A 100 -10.00 -20.96 -6.08
N GLU A 101 -11.31 -20.95 -5.82
CA GLU A 101 -12.37 -21.09 -6.85
C GLU A 101 -13.00 -19.76 -7.30
N GLU A 102 -12.68 -18.64 -6.63
CA GLU A 102 -13.22 -17.29 -6.95
C GLU A 102 -12.27 -16.37 -7.74
N LEU A 103 -11.23 -16.92 -8.38
CA LEU A 103 -10.27 -16.20 -9.25
C LEU A 103 -10.31 -16.71 -10.70
#